data_AF-A0A1U2D8T6-F1
#
_entry.id   AF-A0A1U2D8T6-F1
#
_cell.length_a   1.000
_cell.length_b   1.000
_cell.length_c   1.000
_cell.angle_alpha   90.00
_cell.angle_beta   90.00
_cell.angle_gamma   90.00
#
_symmetry.space_group_name_H-M   'P 1'
#
loop_
_entity.id
_entity.type
_entity.pdbx_description
1 polymer ?
#
loop_
_entity_poly.entity_id
_entity_poly.type
_entity_poly.pdbx_seq_one_letter_code
_entity_poly.pdbx_strand_id
1 'polypeptide(L)'
;MAGLWPWPNDTRVARLVRIIDTYRETLALVDAAACESVDDRMRAWGQGWVCNNEIVDVNEWASAKSIADRHPVTVWDIYNWEREGLYSGKKVGARKRYKVGDILAAMATR
;
A
#
# COMPACT_ATOMS: atom_id res chain seq x y z
N MET A 1 -29.55 18.75 1.72
CA MET A 1 -28.84 18.24 0.52
C MET A 1 -27.64 17.46 1.00
N ALA A 2 -27.54 16.17 0.69
CA ALA A 2 -26.30 15.44 0.91
C ALA A 2 -25.24 16.09 0.00
N GLY A 3 -24.15 16.59 0.60
CA GLY A 3 -23.08 17.22 -0.17
C GLY A 3 -22.46 16.23 -1.15
N LEU A 4 -21.80 16.73 -2.20
CA LEU A 4 -21.09 15.96 -3.25
C LEU A 4 -19.96 15.06 -2.71
N TRP A 5 -19.75 14.99 -1.40
CA TRP A 5 -18.70 14.21 -0.76
C TRP A 5 -19.14 12.73 -0.66
N PRO A 6 -18.37 11.77 -1.22
CA PRO A 6 -18.79 10.36 -1.27
C PRO A 6 -18.92 9.67 0.09
N TRP A 7 -18.27 10.18 1.14
CA TRP A 7 -18.25 9.56 2.48
C TRP A 7 -19.02 10.43 3.49
N PRO A 8 -20.36 10.30 3.57
CA PRO A 8 -21.20 11.24 4.30
C PRO A 8 -20.88 11.33 5.79
N ASN A 9 -20.31 10.28 6.37
CA ASN A 9 -19.98 10.17 7.80
C ASN A 9 -18.54 10.60 8.13
N ASP A 10 -17.73 11.01 7.15
CA ASP A 10 -16.38 11.48 7.43
C ASP A 10 -16.39 12.73 8.30
N THR A 11 -15.60 12.70 9.37
CA THR A 11 -15.25 13.88 10.15
C THR A 11 -14.45 14.88 9.31
N ARG A 12 -14.35 16.13 9.76
CA ARG A 12 -13.53 17.14 9.07
C ARG A 12 -12.08 16.68 8.84
N VAL A 13 -11.49 16.00 9.83
CA VAL A 13 -10.12 15.47 9.73
C VAL A 13 -10.05 14.35 8.69
N ALA A 14 -11.00 13.40 8.71
CA ALA A 14 -11.05 12.32 7.72
C ALA A 14 -11.18 12.85 6.29
N ARG A 15 -11.96 13.91 6.08
CA ARG A 15 -12.04 14.59 4.78
C ARG A 15 -10.71 15.18 4.34
N LEU A 16 -10.00 15.87 5.25
CA LEU A 16 -8.68 16.45 4.95
C LEU A 16 -7.65 15.37 4.61
N VAL A 17 -7.64 14.27 5.38
CA VAL A 17 -6.77 13.10 5.12
C VAL A 17 -7.02 12.58 3.69
N ARG A 18 -8.27 12.26 3.35
CA ARG A 18 -8.61 11.74 2.02
C ARG A 18 -8.24 12.68 0.88
N ILE A 19 -8.43 13.99 1.08
CA ILE A 19 -8.02 14.99 0.08
C ILE A 19 -6.51 14.96 -0.11
N ILE A 20 -5.73 14.93 0.98
CA ILE A 20 -4.27 14.88 0.90
C ILE A 20 -3.81 13.57 0.25
N ASP A 21 -4.38 12.42 0.65
CA ASP A 21 -4.06 11.12 0.05
C ASP A 21 -4.33 11.14 -1.46
N THR A 22 -5.47 11.68 -1.90
CA THR A 22 -5.81 11.80 -3.32
C THR A 22 -4.77 12.63 -4.10
N TYR A 23 -4.34 13.77 -3.55
CA TYR A 23 -3.29 14.57 -4.17
C TYR A 23 -1.95 13.82 -4.20
N ARG A 24 -1.59 13.14 -3.11
CA ARG A 24 -0.34 12.38 -3.02
C ARG A 24 -0.29 11.23 -4.00
N GLU A 25 -1.35 10.43 -4.06
CA GLU A 25 -1.46 9.33 -5.03
C GLU A 25 -1.31 9.84 -6.46
N THR A 26 -1.98 10.95 -6.79
CA THR A 26 -1.91 11.55 -8.14
C THR A 26 -0.53 12.12 -8.43
N LEU A 27 0.09 12.82 -7.47
CA LEU A 27 1.41 13.45 -7.64
C LEU A 27 2.54 12.41 -7.68
N ALA A 28 2.42 11.31 -6.94
CA ALA A 28 3.40 10.23 -6.95
C ALA A 28 3.51 9.55 -8.33
N LEU A 29 2.43 9.55 -9.13
CA LEU A 29 2.46 9.09 -10.52
C LEU A 29 3.28 10.01 -11.44
N VAL A 30 3.49 11.27 -11.05
CA VAL A 30 4.24 12.27 -11.83
C VAL A 30 5.68 12.39 -11.33
N ASP A 31 5.86 12.52 -10.01
CA ASP A 31 7.18 12.66 -9.37
C ASP A 31 7.13 12.14 -7.91
N ALA A 32 7.44 10.85 -7.76
CA ALA A 32 7.48 10.19 -6.46
C ALA A 32 8.58 10.73 -5.53
N ALA A 33 9.73 11.16 -6.07
CA ALA A 33 10.85 11.64 -5.27
C ALA A 33 10.54 13.00 -4.63
N ALA A 34 9.87 13.89 -5.37
CA ALA A 34 9.39 15.15 -4.82
C ALA A 34 8.35 14.93 -3.70
N CYS A 35 7.47 13.94 -3.85
CA CYS A 35 6.49 13.57 -2.82
C CYS A 35 7.20 13.09 -1.54
N GLU A 36 8.20 12.21 -1.67
CA GLU A 36 8.98 11.71 -0.52
C GLU A 36 9.65 12.85 0.25
N SER A 37 10.21 13.85 -0.45
CA SER A 37 10.80 15.04 0.19
C SER A 37 9.78 15.90 0.95
N VAL A 38 8.52 15.97 0.48
CA VAL A 38 7.44 16.64 1.22
C VAL A 38 7.10 15.82 2.47
N ASP A 39 7.02 14.50 2.35
CA ASP A 39 6.68 13.60 3.45
C ASP A 39 7.71 13.62 4.57
N ASP A 40 8.99 13.67 4.23
CA ASP A 40 10.09 13.84 5.19
C ASP A 40 9.94 15.13 6.00
N ARG A 41 9.58 16.24 5.34
CA ARG A 41 9.33 17.52 6.02
C ARG A 41 8.13 17.46 6.94
N MET A 42 7.03 16.84 6.50
CA MET A 42 5.84 16.66 7.35
C MET A 42 6.15 15.79 8.57
N ARG A 43 6.91 14.71 8.41
CA ARG A 43 7.38 13.85 9.51
C ARG A 43 8.26 14.65 10.48
N ALA A 44 9.19 15.46 9.98
CA ALA A 44 10.03 16.32 10.82
C ALA A 44 9.22 17.33 11.65
N TRP A 45 8.05 17.76 11.17
CA TRP A 45 7.13 18.65 11.90
C TRP A 45 6.10 17.89 12.78
N GLY A 46 6.28 16.59 12.99
CA GLY A 46 5.39 15.77 13.81
C GLY A 46 4.04 15.44 13.14
N GLN A 47 3.88 15.72 11.84
CA GLN A 47 2.66 15.44 11.07
C GLN A 47 2.75 14.09 10.36
N GLY A 48 3.28 13.06 11.04
CA GLY A 48 3.44 11.73 10.46
C GLY A 48 2.13 11.06 10.07
N TRP A 49 0.99 11.47 10.65
CA TRP A 49 -0.35 10.96 10.32
C TRP A 49 -0.80 11.25 8.89
N VAL A 50 -0.15 12.20 8.21
CA VAL A 50 -0.45 12.56 6.81
C VAL A 50 -0.03 11.46 5.85
N CYS A 51 0.90 10.58 6.27
CA CYS A 51 1.25 9.36 5.55
C CYS A 51 0.39 8.22 6.10
N ASN A 52 -0.12 7.35 5.23
CA ASN A 52 -0.67 6.08 5.68
C ASN A 52 0.43 5.32 6.45
N ASN A 53 0.36 5.36 7.78
CA ASN A 53 1.31 4.74 8.70
C ASN A 53 0.88 3.32 9.08
N GLU A 54 0.06 2.66 8.26
CA GLU A 54 -0.14 1.23 8.43
C GLU A 54 1.22 0.54 8.35
N ILE A 55 1.68 0.03 9.50
CA ILE A 55 2.93 -0.71 9.59
C ILE A 55 2.71 -2.01 8.82
N VAL A 56 3.33 -2.10 7.65
CA VAL A 56 3.37 -3.33 6.89
C VAL A 56 4.49 -4.20 7.46
N ASP A 57 4.14 -5.31 8.10
CA ASP A 57 5.13 -6.32 8.50
C ASP A 57 5.63 -7.05 7.25
N VAL A 58 6.74 -6.57 6.70
CA VAL A 58 7.40 -7.17 5.53
C VAL A 58 7.89 -8.60 5.77
N ASN A 59 8.02 -9.03 7.03
CA ASN A 59 8.42 -10.39 7.37
C ASN A 59 7.23 -11.34 7.55
N GLU A 60 6.01 -10.82 7.51
CA GLU A 60 4.78 -11.59 7.59
C GLU A 60 4.69 -12.62 6.44
N TRP A 61 4.25 -13.84 6.78
CA TRP A 61 3.94 -14.89 5.82
C TRP A 61 2.42 -15.01 5.63
N ALA A 62 1.90 -14.36 4.60
CA ALA A 62 0.47 -14.27 4.32
C ALA A 62 0.06 -15.16 3.13
N SER A 63 -1.25 -15.41 2.97
CA SER A 63 -1.76 -16.06 1.74
C SER A 63 -1.81 -15.04 0.61
N ALA A 64 -1.73 -15.50 -0.64
CA ALA A 64 -1.84 -14.59 -1.80
C ALA A 64 -3.12 -13.75 -1.76
N LYS A 65 -4.25 -14.35 -1.36
CA LYS A 65 -5.52 -13.62 -1.18
C LYS A 65 -5.41 -12.52 -0.12
N SER A 66 -4.87 -12.83 1.06
CA SER A 66 -4.72 -11.85 2.14
C SER A 66 -3.77 -10.69 1.80
N ILE A 67 -2.82 -10.92 0.90
CA ILE A 67 -1.92 -9.89 0.38
C ILE A 67 -2.66 -9.01 -0.63
N ALA A 68 -3.35 -9.63 -1.59
CA ALA A 68 -4.15 -8.92 -2.60
C ALA A 68 -5.30 -8.09 -1.99
N ASP A 69 -5.85 -8.52 -0.85
CA ASP A 69 -6.89 -7.76 -0.14
C ASP A 69 -6.34 -6.48 0.52
N ARG A 70 -5.02 -6.38 0.76
CA ARG A 70 -4.36 -5.27 1.49
C ARG A 70 -3.49 -4.37 0.60
N HIS A 71 -3.11 -4.84 -0.58
CA HIS A 71 -2.14 -4.19 -1.45
C HIS A 71 -2.66 -4.18 -2.89
N PRO A 72 -2.25 -3.20 -3.73
CA PRO A 72 -2.70 -3.10 -5.12
C PRO A 72 -2.03 -4.15 -6.02
N VAL A 73 -2.31 -5.43 -5.78
CA VAL A 73 -1.78 -6.58 -6.52
C VAL A 73 -2.87 -7.65 -6.61
N THR A 74 -2.94 -8.39 -7.72
CA THR A 74 -3.87 -9.51 -7.83
C THR A 74 -3.24 -10.83 -7.38
N VAL A 75 -4.08 -11.79 -6.98
CA VAL A 75 -3.62 -13.17 -6.70
C VAL A 75 -2.93 -13.79 -7.93
N TRP A 76 -3.38 -13.42 -9.13
CA TRP A 76 -2.82 -13.93 -10.37
C TRP A 76 -1.40 -13.40 -10.60
N ASP A 77 -1.17 -12.10 -10.37
CA ASP A 77 0.17 -11.50 -10.42
C ASP A 77 1.12 -12.20 -9.46
N ILE A 78 0.67 -12.45 -8.23
CA ILE A 78 1.47 -13.13 -7.21
C ILE A 78 1.93 -14.52 -7.69
N TYR A 79 1.05 -15.29 -8.32
CA TYR A 79 1.43 -16.60 -8.86
C TYR A 79 2.28 -16.48 -10.12
N ASN A 80 2.00 -15.49 -10.96
CA ASN A 80 2.73 -15.29 -12.19
C ASN A 80 4.19 -14.90 -11.92
N TRP A 81 4.41 -13.94 -11.02
CA TRP A 81 5.75 -13.51 -10.63
C TRP A 81 6.56 -14.60 -9.93
N GLU A 82 5.90 -15.48 -9.16
CA GLU A 82 6.56 -16.67 -8.62
C GLU A 82 7.02 -17.62 -9.73
N ARG A 83 6.16 -17.87 -10.75
CA ARG A 83 6.54 -18.71 -11.90
C ARG A 83 7.69 -18.09 -12.71
N GLU A 84 7.78 -16.77 -12.73
CA GLU A 84 8.89 -16.02 -13.34
C GLU A 84 10.17 -16.03 -12.46
N GLY A 85 10.10 -16.55 -11.23
CA GLY A 85 11.25 -16.72 -10.34
C GLY A 85 11.62 -15.49 -9.52
N LEU A 86 10.74 -14.49 -9.41
CA LEU A 86 11.00 -13.25 -8.65
C LEU A 86 11.10 -13.49 -7.13
N TYR A 87 10.42 -14.51 -6.63
CA TYR A 87 10.47 -14.98 -5.24
C TYR A 87 9.93 -16.40 -5.17
N SER A 88 9.90 -16.98 -3.97
CA SER A 88 9.32 -18.30 -3.73
C SER A 88 8.51 -18.34 -2.44
N GLY A 89 7.25 -18.74 -2.56
CA GLY A 89 6.40 -19.00 -1.41
C GLY A 89 6.81 -20.31 -0.71
N LYS A 90 6.50 -20.42 0.58
CA LYS A 90 6.73 -21.63 1.37
C LYS A 90 5.42 -22.32 1.71
N LYS A 91 5.46 -23.64 1.83
CA LYS A 91 4.32 -24.43 2.30
C LYS A 91 4.23 -24.33 3.82
N VAL A 92 3.07 -23.90 4.33
CA VAL A 92 2.75 -23.82 5.76
C VAL A 92 1.49 -24.64 6.00
N GLY A 93 1.67 -25.86 6.50
CA GLY A 93 0.61 -26.87 6.57
C GLY A 93 0.11 -27.27 5.18
N ALA A 94 -1.20 -27.20 4.95
CA ALA A 94 -1.82 -27.53 3.67
C ALA A 94 -1.77 -26.39 2.64
N ARG A 95 -1.41 -25.16 3.03
CA ARG A 95 -1.51 -23.97 2.18
C ARG A 95 -0.13 -23.36 1.90
N LYS A 96 0.00 -22.74 0.74
CA LYS A 96 1.19 -21.95 0.39
C LYS A 96 1.06 -20.52 0.92
N ARG A 97 2.15 -19.97 1.42
CA ARG A 97 2.26 -18.62 1.97
C ARG A 97 3.42 -17.90 1.32
N TYR A 98 3.30 -16.59 1.21
CA TYR A 98 4.27 -15.70 0.60
C TYR A 98 4.71 -14.66 1.61
N LYS A 99 5.99 -14.29 1.54
CA LYS A 99 6.52 -13.23 2.39
C LYS A 99 6.06 -11.89 1.83
N VAL A 100 5.43 -11.05 2.65
CA VAL A 100 4.86 -9.77 2.19
C VAL A 100 5.92 -8.89 1.53
N GLY A 101 7.11 -8.79 2.14
CA GLY A 101 8.21 -7.99 1.59
C GLY A 101 8.65 -8.41 0.18
N ASP A 102 8.66 -9.71 -0.12
CA ASP A 102 9.05 -10.22 -1.44
C ASP A 102 8.03 -9.80 -2.51
N ILE A 103 6.73 -9.80 -2.18
CA ILE A 103 5.68 -9.34 -3.09
C ILE A 103 5.82 -7.84 -3.35
N LEU A 104 6.03 -7.03 -2.30
CA LEU A 104 6.20 -5.59 -2.44
C LEU A 104 7.44 -5.24 -3.27
N ALA A 105 8.54 -5.99 -3.11
CA ALA A 105 9.73 -5.83 -3.93
C ALA A 105 9.47 -6.17 -5.41
N ALA A 106 8.72 -7.24 -5.68
CA ALA A 106 8.31 -7.60 -7.03
C ALA A 106 7.38 -6.54 -7.66
N MET A 107 6.46 -5.97 -6.88
CA MET A 107 5.61 -4.86 -7.33
C MET A 107 6.43 -3.62 -7.72
N ALA A 108 7.45 -3.27 -6.94
CA ALA A 108 8.27 -2.08 -7.19
C ALA A 108 9.16 -2.19 -8.46
N THR A 109 9.31 -3.40 -9.01
CA THR A 109 10.13 -3.66 -10.19
C THR A 109 9.33 -3.77 -11.50
N ARG A 110 8.01 -3.53 -11.45
CA ARG A 110 7.08 -3.64 -12.58
C ARG A 110 6.22 -2.39 -12.69
#